data_AF-A0A2V7JTX7-F1
#
_entry.id   AF-A0A2V7JTX7-F1
#
_cell.length_a   1.000
_cell.length_b   1.000
_cell.length_c   1.000
_cell.angle_alpha   90.00
_cell.angle_beta   90.00
_cell.angle_gamma   90.00
#
_symmetry.space_group_name_H-M   'P 1'
#
loop_
_entity.id
_entity.type
_entity.pdbx_description
1 polymer ?
#
loop_
_entity_poly.entity_id
_entity_poly.type
_entity_poly.pdbx_seq_one_letter_code
_entity_poly.pdbx_strand_id
1 'polypeptide(L)'
;MLTSRSRGSQAKYALNAAVLGAFAIAAGSAIADDRGISQSGEQKDMKLVGHVDLQGRGAYQPNFIKYPDGRIIAFAGLHPSPNLNGVPAGAVKNPLNGNVAEPNGTMIIDITNPKNPVQKFHIPGSAGGTYTMVRLCLGSDLPAGTTGHVYMLRNVQGGSLSGYEVWDVTNVSAPVLASAIRGLRSTHKSWWECKTGIAYLPG
;
A
#
# COMPACT_ATOMS: atom_id res chain seq x y z
N MET A 1 -1.96 3.96 -89.24
CA MET A 1 -2.58 2.66 -88.92
C MET A 1 -1.55 1.84 -88.17
N LEU A 2 -1.85 1.50 -86.92
CA LEU A 2 -0.89 1.17 -85.86
C LEU A 2 -0.17 -0.18 -86.06
N THR A 3 1.13 -0.17 -85.75
CA THR A 3 1.98 -1.35 -85.55
C THR A 3 1.96 -1.81 -84.09
N SER A 4 2.11 -3.12 -83.95
CA SER A 4 2.20 -3.93 -82.73
C SER A 4 3.20 -3.43 -81.68
N ARG A 5 2.81 -3.50 -80.39
CA ARG A 5 3.73 -3.67 -79.26
C ARG A 5 3.20 -4.74 -78.30
N SER A 6 3.93 -5.85 -78.30
CA SER A 6 3.96 -6.90 -77.27
C SER A 6 4.27 -6.29 -75.88
N ARG A 7 3.51 -6.71 -74.86
CA ARG A 7 3.87 -6.61 -73.45
C ARG A 7 3.73 -7.97 -72.81
N GLY A 8 4.86 -8.65 -72.63
CA GLY A 8 5.02 -9.58 -71.53
C GLY A 8 5.27 -8.81 -70.24
N SER A 9 4.60 -9.20 -69.15
CA SER A 9 5.06 -8.90 -67.79
C SER A 9 4.79 -10.15 -66.95
N GLN A 10 5.85 -10.92 -66.69
CA GLN A 10 6.48 -10.97 -65.37
C GLN A 10 5.49 -11.43 -64.28
N ALA A 11 5.09 -12.69 -64.37
CA ALA A 11 4.75 -13.46 -63.19
C ALA A 11 6.02 -13.57 -62.34
N LYS A 12 6.04 -12.96 -61.14
CA LYS A 12 6.90 -13.29 -60.01
C LYS A 12 6.60 -12.34 -58.83
N TYR A 13 6.38 -12.92 -57.66
CA TYR A 13 6.27 -12.28 -56.34
C TYR A 13 4.93 -11.62 -55.98
N ALA A 14 3.91 -12.42 -55.70
CA ALA A 14 2.86 -12.02 -54.77
C ALA A 14 2.20 -13.26 -54.16
N LEU A 15 2.99 -14.08 -53.49
CA LEU A 15 2.45 -15.10 -52.58
C LEU A 15 3.11 -14.87 -51.22
N ASN A 16 2.27 -14.80 -50.17
CA ASN A 16 2.59 -14.74 -48.74
C ASN A 16 2.63 -13.36 -48.06
N ALA A 17 1.49 -12.68 -48.01
CA ALA A 17 1.29 -11.60 -47.03
C ALA A 17 -0.16 -11.53 -46.48
N ALA A 18 -0.86 -12.65 -46.38
CA ALA A 18 -2.27 -12.66 -45.95
C ALA A 18 -2.62 -13.69 -44.86
N VAL A 19 -1.64 -14.13 -44.04
CA VAL A 19 -1.89 -15.06 -42.92
C VAL A 19 -1.41 -14.54 -41.55
N LEU A 20 -0.77 -13.38 -41.47
CA LEU A 20 -0.23 -12.84 -40.20
C LEU A 20 -1.17 -11.86 -39.45
N GLY A 21 -2.45 -11.78 -39.84
CA GLY A 21 -3.36 -10.73 -39.38
C GLY A 21 -4.44 -11.13 -38.36
N ALA A 22 -4.44 -12.35 -37.82
CA ALA A 22 -5.58 -12.86 -37.04
C ALA A 22 -5.23 -13.53 -35.69
N PHE A 23 -4.03 -13.28 -35.12
CA PHE A 23 -3.62 -13.91 -33.84
C PHE A 23 -3.14 -12.91 -32.77
N ALA A 24 -3.56 -11.65 -32.84
CA ALA A 24 -3.07 -10.59 -31.92
C ALA A 24 -4.16 -10.02 -30.98
N ILE A 25 -5.23 -10.77 -30.67
CA ILE A 25 -6.23 -10.34 -29.67
C ILE A 25 -6.64 -11.54 -28.80
N ALA A 26 -5.70 -12.12 -28.06
CA ALA A 26 -6.02 -13.08 -26.99
C ALA A 26 -4.92 -13.20 -25.91
N ALA A 27 -4.08 -12.18 -25.73
CA ALA A 27 -3.05 -12.17 -24.69
C ALA A 27 -3.25 -10.96 -23.75
N GLY A 28 -4.39 -10.94 -23.06
CA GLY A 28 -4.72 -9.91 -22.08
C GLY A 28 -5.54 -10.39 -20.90
N SER A 29 -5.97 -11.66 -20.88
CA SER A 29 -6.45 -12.29 -19.66
C SER A 29 -5.22 -12.68 -18.85
N ALA A 30 -4.75 -11.77 -18.00
CA ALA A 30 -4.01 -12.17 -16.82
C ALA A 30 -4.93 -13.16 -16.09
N ILE A 31 -4.65 -14.45 -16.25
CA ILE A 31 -5.17 -15.46 -15.33
C ILE A 31 -4.57 -15.03 -14.00
N ALA A 32 -5.39 -14.41 -13.15
CA ALA A 32 -5.06 -14.23 -11.75
C ALA A 32 -4.75 -15.64 -11.26
N ASP A 33 -3.47 -15.87 -11.02
CA ASP A 33 -2.95 -17.11 -10.53
C ASP A 33 -3.58 -17.32 -9.15
N ASP A 34 -4.65 -18.12 -9.10
CA ASP A 34 -5.22 -18.63 -7.85
C ASP A 34 -4.29 -19.70 -7.25
N ARG A 35 -2.98 -19.55 -7.47
CA ARG A 35 -1.92 -20.20 -6.70
C ARG A 35 -2.10 -19.69 -5.29
N GLY A 36 -2.87 -20.46 -4.54
CA GLY A 36 -3.10 -20.27 -3.12
C GLY A 36 -1.81 -19.88 -2.44
N ILE A 37 -1.93 -18.92 -1.54
CA ILE A 37 -0.80 -18.30 -0.86
C ILE A 37 0.12 -19.40 -0.32
N SER A 38 1.38 -19.40 -0.78
CA SER A 38 2.38 -20.38 -0.36
C SER A 38 2.70 -20.15 1.12
N GLN A 39 1.94 -20.77 2.00
CA GLN A 39 2.15 -20.73 3.44
C GLN A 39 3.44 -21.51 3.76
N SER A 40 4.34 -20.91 4.55
CA SER A 40 5.43 -21.69 5.15
C SER A 40 4.79 -22.84 5.92
N GLY A 41 5.34 -24.06 5.85
CA GLY A 41 4.81 -25.21 6.60
C GLY A 41 4.74 -25.02 8.11
N GLU A 42 5.24 -23.90 8.62
CA GLU A 42 5.09 -23.40 9.99
C GLU A 42 3.67 -22.86 10.23
N GLN A 43 2.73 -23.79 10.43
CA GLN A 43 1.35 -23.52 10.84
C GLN A 43 0.93 -24.50 11.93
N LYS A 44 0.20 -24.04 12.95
CA LYS A 44 -0.48 -24.92 13.92
C LYS A 44 -1.86 -24.35 14.20
N ASP A 45 -2.91 -25.12 13.89
CA ASP A 45 -4.31 -24.74 14.07
C ASP A 45 -4.70 -23.42 13.39
N MET A 46 -4.01 -23.06 12.29
CA MET A 46 -4.24 -21.84 11.52
C MET A 46 -4.03 -22.04 10.02
N LYS A 47 -4.64 -21.18 9.22
CA LYS A 47 -4.51 -21.14 7.76
C LYS A 47 -4.38 -19.70 7.29
N LEU A 48 -3.40 -19.43 6.43
CA LEU A 48 -3.25 -18.17 5.73
C LEU A 48 -4.42 -17.96 4.76
N VAL A 49 -5.13 -16.86 4.96
CA VAL A 49 -6.34 -16.52 4.19
C VAL A 49 -6.08 -15.47 3.11
N GLY A 50 -5.12 -14.56 3.35
CA GLY A 50 -4.77 -13.41 2.51
C GLY A 50 -3.40 -12.88 2.91
N HIS A 51 -2.71 -12.21 1.99
CA HIS A 51 -1.48 -11.49 2.32
C HIS A 51 -1.28 -10.26 1.42
N VAL A 52 -0.53 -9.29 1.93
CA VAL A 52 0.12 -8.24 1.14
C VAL A 52 1.59 -8.22 1.51
N ASP A 53 2.45 -7.81 0.58
CA ASP A 53 3.90 -7.80 0.74
C ASP A 53 4.44 -6.56 1.47
N LEU A 54 3.59 -5.56 1.72
CA LEU A 54 3.95 -4.25 2.25
C LEU A 54 5.06 -3.56 1.44
N GLN A 55 5.16 -3.89 0.15
CA GLN A 55 6.21 -3.41 -0.75
C GLN A 55 7.61 -3.81 -0.25
N GLY A 56 7.73 -4.91 0.50
CA GLY A 56 8.99 -5.36 1.11
C GLY A 56 9.40 -4.60 2.38
N ARG A 57 8.51 -3.75 2.93
CA ARG A 57 8.77 -3.00 4.16
C ARG A 57 8.49 -3.88 5.39
N GLY A 58 9.35 -3.79 6.40
CA GLY A 58 9.16 -4.51 7.67
C GLY A 58 7.99 -3.91 8.46
N ALA A 59 7.06 -4.76 8.92
CA ALA A 59 5.94 -4.34 9.75
C ALA A 59 6.26 -4.44 11.24
N TYR A 60 5.66 -3.57 12.02
CA TYR A 60 5.59 -3.68 13.46
C TYR A 60 4.17 -3.34 13.92
N GLN A 61 3.62 -4.14 14.84
CA GLN A 61 2.30 -3.96 15.48
C GLN A 61 1.18 -3.42 14.57
N PRO A 62 0.72 -4.20 13.57
CA PRO A 62 -0.45 -3.83 12.80
C PRO A 62 -1.70 -3.78 13.67
N ASN A 63 -2.63 -2.89 13.34
CA ASN A 63 -3.94 -2.79 13.97
C ASN A 63 -5.03 -2.62 12.89
N PHE A 64 -6.29 -2.83 13.23
CA PHE A 64 -7.39 -2.65 12.29
C PHE A 64 -8.61 -2.04 12.96
N ILE A 65 -9.48 -1.43 12.16
CA ILE A 65 -10.75 -0.87 12.63
C ILE A 65 -11.82 -1.08 11.57
N LYS A 66 -13.06 -1.33 12.03
CA LYS A 66 -14.24 -1.34 11.16
C LYS A 66 -14.73 0.10 10.98
N TYR A 67 -14.81 0.55 9.75
CA TYR A 67 -15.29 1.88 9.37
C TYR A 67 -16.82 1.96 9.49
N PRO A 68 -17.40 3.17 9.60
CA PRO A 68 -18.85 3.35 9.65
C PRO A 68 -19.59 2.78 8.43
N ASP A 69 -18.94 2.75 7.27
CA ASP A 69 -19.47 2.19 6.01
C ASP A 69 -19.33 0.66 5.91
N GLY A 70 -18.82 0.00 6.95
CA GLY A 70 -18.67 -1.45 7.02
C GLY A 70 -17.34 -2.00 6.52
N ARG A 71 -16.48 -1.19 5.89
CA ARG A 71 -15.13 -1.63 5.51
C ARG A 71 -14.30 -1.97 6.75
N ILE A 72 -13.35 -2.89 6.60
CA ILE A 72 -12.37 -3.21 7.65
C ILE A 72 -11.00 -2.83 7.11
N ILE A 73 -10.36 -1.85 7.75
CA ILE A 73 -9.08 -1.30 7.29
C ILE A 73 -8.02 -1.61 8.32
N ALA A 74 -6.93 -2.23 7.86
CA ALA A 74 -5.73 -2.47 8.63
C ALA A 74 -4.68 -1.38 8.36
N PHE A 75 -3.88 -1.12 9.38
CA PHE A 75 -2.81 -0.14 9.40
C PHE A 75 -1.56 -0.82 9.93
N ALA A 76 -0.52 -0.90 9.11
CA ALA A 76 0.76 -1.47 9.50
C ALA A 76 1.77 -0.34 9.72
N GLY A 77 2.25 -0.21 10.95
CA GLY A 77 3.41 0.62 11.25
C GLY A 77 4.67 0.00 10.64
N LEU A 78 5.52 0.81 10.01
CA LEU A 78 6.67 0.32 9.25
C LEU A 78 7.99 0.66 9.95
N HIS A 79 8.87 -0.32 10.00
CA HIS A 79 10.22 -0.24 10.55
C HIS A 79 11.26 -0.41 9.43
N PRO A 80 12.45 0.24 9.53
CA PRO A 80 13.58 -0.05 8.65
C PRO A 80 13.82 -1.56 8.52
N SER A 81 13.84 -2.08 7.29
CA SER A 81 14.17 -3.49 7.02
C SER A 81 15.68 -3.60 6.80
N PRO A 82 16.43 -4.39 7.60
CA PRO A 82 17.88 -4.57 7.41
C PRO A 82 18.22 -5.33 6.11
N ASN A 83 17.26 -6.05 5.53
CA ASN A 83 17.51 -7.06 4.48
C ASN A 83 17.14 -6.59 3.06
N LEU A 84 16.89 -5.30 2.85
CA LEU A 84 16.77 -4.74 1.49
C LEU A 84 18.17 -4.40 0.98
N ASN A 85 18.91 -5.43 0.54
CA ASN A 85 20.26 -5.36 -0.03
C ASN A 85 20.52 -4.05 -0.81
N GLY A 86 21.32 -3.16 -0.21
CA GLY A 86 21.81 -1.95 -0.89
C GLY A 86 20.79 -0.81 -1.07
N VAL A 87 19.59 -0.88 -0.49
CA VAL A 87 18.69 0.28 -0.42
C VAL A 87 19.09 1.11 0.81
N PRO A 88 19.53 2.37 0.65
CA PRO A 88 19.75 3.26 1.80
C PRO A 88 18.51 3.27 2.68
N ALA A 89 18.68 3.39 4.00
CA ALA A 89 17.55 3.47 4.92
C ALA A 89 16.51 4.49 4.41
N GLY A 90 15.36 4.00 3.93
CA GLY A 90 14.21 4.84 3.59
C GLY A 90 14.05 5.32 2.14
N ALA A 91 14.20 4.46 1.13
CA ALA A 91 13.79 4.82 -0.23
C ALA A 91 13.22 3.63 -1.03
N VAL A 92 12.29 2.90 -0.42
CA VAL A 92 11.59 1.80 -1.13
C VAL A 92 10.63 2.40 -2.14
N LYS A 93 10.62 1.87 -3.36
CA LYS A 93 9.73 2.30 -4.43
C LYS A 93 8.28 2.03 -4.03
N ASN A 94 7.43 3.04 -4.13
CA ASN A 94 6.01 2.94 -3.84
C ASN A 94 5.18 2.88 -5.13
N PRO A 95 4.67 1.70 -5.54
CA PRO A 95 3.81 1.58 -6.72
C PRO A 95 2.50 2.35 -6.62
N LEU A 96 2.04 2.66 -5.39
CA LEU A 96 0.82 3.45 -5.15
C LEU A 96 1.02 4.94 -5.43
N ASN A 97 2.27 5.39 -5.59
CA ASN A 97 2.63 6.77 -5.86
C ASN A 97 3.64 6.85 -7.01
N GLY A 98 3.33 6.23 -8.15
CA GLY A 98 4.13 6.34 -9.38
C GLY A 98 5.58 5.84 -9.26
N ASN A 99 5.85 4.89 -8.35
CA ASN A 99 7.20 4.41 -8.04
C ASN A 99 8.15 5.50 -7.54
N VAL A 100 7.63 6.52 -6.87
CA VAL A 100 8.45 7.44 -6.08
C VAL A 100 9.11 6.64 -4.95
N ALA A 101 10.37 6.94 -4.67
CA ALA A 101 11.10 6.29 -3.58
C ALA A 101 10.78 7.01 -2.28
N GLU A 102 10.23 6.29 -1.31
CA GLU A 102 9.71 6.88 -0.07
C GLU A 102 10.34 6.22 1.17
N PRO A 103 10.58 7.00 2.24
CA PRO A 103 10.98 6.46 3.54
C PRO A 103 9.89 5.57 4.13
N ASN A 104 10.17 4.91 5.24
CA ASN A 104 9.12 4.17 5.95
C ASN A 104 8.09 5.12 6.56
N GLY A 105 6.98 4.54 6.97
CA GLY A 105 5.80 5.27 7.41
C GLY A 105 4.72 4.31 7.86
N THR A 106 3.50 4.48 7.36
CA THR A 106 2.37 3.60 7.70
C THR A 106 1.70 3.12 6.42
N MET A 107 1.48 1.81 6.30
CA MET A 107 0.71 1.24 5.20
C MET A 107 -0.76 1.11 5.60
N ILE A 108 -1.67 1.60 4.75
CA ILE A 108 -3.12 1.44 4.87
C ILE A 108 -3.55 0.30 3.95
N ILE A 109 -4.29 -0.66 4.47
CA ILE A 109 -4.66 -1.89 3.77
C ILE A 109 -6.16 -2.11 3.96
N ASP A 110 -6.90 -2.24 2.87
CA ASP A 110 -8.29 -2.69 2.93
C ASP A 110 -8.30 -4.21 3.08
N ILE A 111 -8.82 -4.68 4.21
CA ILE A 111 -8.95 -6.10 4.56
C ILE A 111 -10.41 -6.52 4.67
N THR A 112 -11.34 -5.74 4.11
CA THR A 112 -12.78 -6.04 4.11
C THR A 112 -13.04 -7.43 3.52
N ASN A 113 -12.35 -7.77 2.44
CA ASN A 113 -12.22 -9.14 1.98
C ASN A 113 -10.86 -9.71 2.42
N PRO A 114 -10.78 -10.55 3.46
CA PRO A 114 -9.52 -11.07 3.95
C PRO A 114 -8.85 -12.03 2.97
N LYS A 115 -9.54 -12.51 1.93
CA LYS A 115 -8.95 -13.33 0.85
C LYS A 115 -8.26 -12.50 -0.23
N ASN A 116 -8.58 -11.21 -0.31
CA ASN A 116 -8.01 -10.29 -1.29
C ASN A 116 -7.71 -8.94 -0.62
N PRO A 117 -6.74 -8.89 0.31
CA PRO A 117 -6.35 -7.64 0.95
C PRO A 117 -5.68 -6.70 -0.07
N VAL A 118 -5.97 -5.40 0.00
CA VAL A 118 -5.50 -4.41 -0.98
C VAL A 118 -4.78 -3.27 -0.28
N GLN A 119 -3.51 -3.03 -0.61
CA GLN A 119 -2.77 -1.85 -0.15
C GLN A 119 -3.39 -0.60 -0.79
N LYS A 120 -3.87 0.34 0.04
CA LYS A 120 -4.61 1.53 -0.40
C LYS A 120 -3.71 2.75 -0.51
N PHE A 121 -2.88 2.97 0.50
CA PHE A 121 -2.03 4.14 0.57
C PHE A 121 -0.87 3.91 1.54
N HIS A 122 0.24 4.58 1.28
CA HIS A 122 1.38 4.62 2.18
C HIS A 122 1.55 6.05 2.66
N ILE A 123 1.43 6.29 3.97
CA ILE A 123 1.70 7.60 4.57
C ILE A 123 3.20 7.66 4.86
N PRO A 124 4.02 8.35 4.04
CA PRO A 124 5.46 8.39 4.25
C PRO A 124 5.81 9.12 5.55
N GLY A 125 6.99 8.81 6.04
CA GLY A 125 7.64 9.47 7.16
C GLY A 125 8.80 10.38 6.75
N SER A 126 9.65 10.70 7.71
CA SER A 126 10.97 11.27 7.50
C SER A 126 12.01 10.17 7.29
N ALA A 127 13.05 10.49 6.52
CA ALA A 127 14.21 9.61 6.35
C ALA A 127 14.80 9.21 7.71
N GLY A 128 15.13 7.92 7.86
CA GLY A 128 15.65 7.35 9.11
C GLY A 128 14.64 7.23 10.26
N GLY A 129 13.41 7.73 10.10
CA GLY A 129 12.37 7.62 11.12
C GLY A 129 11.77 6.21 11.19
N THR A 130 11.30 5.81 12.36
CA THR A 130 10.52 4.58 12.56
C THR A 130 9.09 4.90 13.00
N TYR A 131 8.14 4.13 12.48
CA TYR A 131 6.70 4.37 12.60
C TYR A 131 6.05 3.08 13.07
N THR A 132 6.52 2.56 14.19
CA THR A 132 6.31 1.17 14.59
C THR A 132 4.89 0.89 15.07
N MET A 133 4.07 1.90 15.34
CA MET A 133 2.80 1.69 16.01
C MET A 133 1.71 2.66 15.61
N VAL A 134 0.49 2.13 15.59
CA VAL A 134 -0.74 2.89 15.34
C VAL A 134 -1.83 2.57 16.39
N ARG A 135 -2.65 3.57 16.67
CA ARG A 135 -3.90 3.47 17.45
C ARG A 135 -5.02 4.12 16.64
N LEU A 136 -6.21 3.56 16.72
CA LEU A 136 -7.33 3.89 15.83
C LEU A 136 -8.55 4.20 16.68
N CYS A 137 -9.25 5.27 16.33
CA CYS A 137 -10.52 5.63 16.95
C CYS A 137 -11.52 6.06 15.88
N LEU A 138 -12.79 5.69 16.06
CA LEU A 138 -13.86 6.31 15.30
C LEU A 138 -14.03 7.74 15.80
N GLY A 139 -14.35 8.66 14.89
CA GLY A 139 -14.67 10.03 15.26
C GLY A 139 -15.92 10.14 16.13
N SER A 140 -16.85 9.18 16.02
CA SER A 140 -18.01 9.08 16.93
C SER A 140 -17.65 8.69 18.36
N ASP A 141 -16.49 8.07 18.58
CA ASP A 141 -16.06 7.63 19.90
C ASP A 141 -15.22 8.70 20.62
N LEU A 142 -14.65 9.65 19.88
CA LEU A 142 -13.79 10.70 20.44
C LEU A 142 -14.61 11.90 20.93
N PRO A 143 -14.29 12.50 22.10
CA PRO A 143 -15.00 13.68 22.61
C PRO A 143 -15.05 14.88 21.65
N ALA A 144 -13.98 15.06 20.86
CA ALA A 144 -13.85 16.12 19.87
C ALA A 144 -13.75 15.57 18.44
N GLY A 145 -14.16 14.30 18.23
CA GLY A 145 -14.14 13.69 16.91
C GLY A 145 -15.34 14.12 16.07
N THR A 146 -15.21 13.99 14.75
CA THR A 146 -16.31 14.22 13.82
C THR A 146 -17.02 12.89 13.52
N THR A 147 -18.33 12.82 13.71
CA THR A 147 -19.12 11.62 13.37
C THR A 147 -18.91 11.25 11.89
N GLY A 148 -18.69 9.96 11.62
CA GLY A 148 -18.40 9.45 10.27
C GLY A 148 -16.92 9.46 9.89
N HIS A 149 -16.07 10.14 10.67
CA HIS A 149 -14.62 10.14 10.46
C HIS A 149 -13.92 8.99 11.18
N VAL A 150 -12.69 8.70 10.77
CA VAL A 150 -11.79 7.73 11.41
C VAL A 150 -10.42 8.38 11.61
N TYR A 151 -9.87 8.26 12.81
CA TYR A 151 -8.58 8.85 13.15
C TYR A 151 -7.54 7.80 13.51
N MET A 152 -6.31 8.02 13.06
CA MET A 152 -5.15 7.20 13.35
C MET A 152 -4.10 8.04 14.08
N LEU A 153 -3.75 7.63 15.31
CA LEU A 153 -2.57 8.10 16.01
C LEU A 153 -1.39 7.19 15.65
N ARG A 154 -0.26 7.76 15.23
CA ARG A 154 1.00 7.02 15.04
C ARG A 154 2.16 7.67 15.79
N ASN A 155 3.16 6.87 16.17
CA ASN A 155 4.43 7.40 16.65
C ASN A 155 5.33 7.84 15.48
N VAL A 156 6.19 8.81 15.76
CA VAL A 156 7.30 9.20 14.90
C VAL A 156 8.55 9.12 15.74
N GLN A 157 9.39 8.12 15.51
CA GLN A 157 10.62 7.91 16.27
C GLN A 157 11.85 8.27 15.46
N GLY A 158 12.72 9.07 16.06
CA GLY A 158 13.99 9.50 15.47
C GLY A 158 13.85 10.75 14.60
N GLY A 159 14.97 11.49 14.48
CA GLY A 159 15.04 12.73 13.72
C GLY A 159 14.34 13.93 14.35
N SER A 160 14.33 15.05 13.62
CA SER A 160 13.76 16.33 14.08
C SER A 160 12.23 16.32 14.23
N LEU A 161 11.54 15.36 13.61
CA LEU A 161 10.09 15.19 13.70
C LEU A 161 9.66 14.20 14.79
N SER A 162 10.59 13.74 15.62
CA SER A 162 10.32 12.82 16.74
C SER A 162 9.16 13.33 17.59
N GLY A 163 8.13 12.49 17.75
CA GLY A 163 6.82 12.94 18.18
C GLY A 163 5.70 11.93 17.95
N TYR A 164 4.48 12.46 17.85
CA TYR A 164 3.26 11.73 17.54
C TYR A 164 2.41 12.50 16.54
N GLU A 165 1.71 11.79 15.68
CA GLU A 165 0.83 12.37 14.66
C GLU A 165 -0.56 11.75 14.74
N VAL A 166 -1.59 12.59 14.66
CA VAL A 166 -2.96 12.16 14.43
C VAL A 166 -3.30 12.46 12.98
N TRP A 167 -3.78 11.45 12.26
CA TRP A 167 -4.22 11.52 10.88
C TRP A 167 -5.72 11.25 10.80
N ASP A 168 -6.43 12.05 10.02
CA ASP A 168 -7.73 11.67 9.50
C ASP A 168 -7.52 10.69 8.34
N VAL A 169 -7.99 9.46 8.54
CA VAL A 169 -7.85 8.34 7.61
C VAL A 169 -9.19 7.90 7.03
N THR A 170 -10.21 8.76 7.11
CA THR A 170 -11.55 8.51 6.57
C THR A 170 -11.49 8.19 5.08
N ASN A 171 -10.74 9.01 4.32
CA ASN A 171 -10.34 8.69 2.96
C ASN A 171 -9.02 7.90 2.95
N VAL A 172 -9.13 6.58 2.80
CA VAL A 172 -7.97 5.66 2.80
C VAL A 172 -7.01 5.87 1.63
N SER A 173 -7.40 6.64 0.60
CA SER A 173 -6.56 6.96 -0.55
C SER A 173 -5.94 8.37 -0.48
N ALA A 174 -6.36 9.19 0.49
CA ALA A 174 -5.84 10.54 0.68
C ALA A 174 -5.96 10.95 2.17
N PRO A 175 -5.21 10.29 3.06
CA PRO A 175 -5.23 10.63 4.49
C PRO A 175 -4.66 12.03 4.73
N VAL A 176 -5.19 12.73 5.74
CA VAL A 176 -4.85 14.12 6.04
C VAL A 176 -4.29 14.22 7.44
N LEU A 177 -3.16 14.91 7.62
CA LEU A 177 -2.60 15.16 8.95
C LEU A 177 -3.53 16.10 9.72
N ALA A 178 -4.09 15.63 10.84
CA ALA A 178 -5.00 16.40 11.67
C ALA A 178 -4.25 17.19 12.76
N SER A 179 -3.26 16.56 13.39
CA SER A 179 -2.43 17.22 14.41
C SER A 179 -1.10 16.50 14.62
N ALA A 180 -0.14 17.18 15.24
CA ALA A 180 1.12 16.57 15.63
C ALA A 180 1.71 17.21 16.88
N ILE A 181 2.40 16.39 17.66
CA ILE A 181 3.27 16.81 18.77
C ILE A 181 4.70 16.45 18.36
N ARG A 182 5.64 17.38 18.51
CA ARG A 182 7.04 17.24 18.05
C ARG A 182 8.03 17.58 19.16
N GLY A 183 9.30 17.27 18.93
CA GLY A 183 10.38 17.61 19.85
C GLY A 183 10.49 16.67 21.06
N LEU A 184 9.86 15.50 20.99
CA LEU A 184 9.86 14.50 22.05
C LEU A 184 11.07 13.57 21.92
N ARG A 185 11.60 13.11 23.06
CA ARG A 185 12.74 12.17 23.13
C ARG A 185 12.21 10.79 23.47
N SER A 186 12.61 9.76 22.72
CA SER A 186 12.21 8.37 22.97
C SER A 186 10.72 8.04 22.74
N THR A 187 10.14 8.63 21.69
CA THR A 187 8.80 8.26 21.24
C THR A 187 8.78 6.81 20.77
N HIS A 188 7.81 6.05 21.26
CA HIS A 188 7.65 4.63 20.90
C HIS A 188 6.20 4.22 21.10
N LYS A 189 5.96 3.10 21.80
CA LYS A 189 4.63 2.52 22.00
C LYS A 189 3.67 3.46 22.70
N SER A 190 2.46 3.59 22.18
CA SER A 190 1.42 4.45 22.72
C SER A 190 0.11 3.71 23.03
N TRP A 191 -0.73 4.33 23.85
CA TRP A 191 -2.11 3.94 24.04
C TRP A 191 -3.03 5.13 23.77
N TRP A 192 -4.22 4.86 23.23
CA TRP A 192 -5.25 5.88 23.03
C TRP A 192 -6.58 5.31 23.48
N GLU A 193 -7.17 5.91 24.51
CA GLU A 193 -8.51 5.57 24.96
C GLU A 193 -9.49 6.51 24.26
N CYS A 194 -10.30 5.96 23.36
CA CYS A 194 -11.10 6.78 22.45
C CYS A 194 -12.17 7.60 23.19
N LYS A 195 -12.86 7.04 24.21
CA LYS A 195 -14.03 7.70 24.81
C LYS A 195 -13.69 8.95 25.59
N THR A 196 -12.54 8.98 26.25
CA THR A 196 -12.01 10.15 26.96
C THR A 196 -11.09 10.98 26.08
N GLY A 197 -10.61 10.42 24.97
CA GLY A 197 -9.61 11.04 24.10
C GLY A 197 -8.19 11.06 24.70
N ILE A 198 -7.98 10.49 25.89
CA ILE A 198 -6.67 10.50 26.57
C ILE A 198 -5.70 9.55 25.86
N ALA A 199 -4.52 10.08 25.51
CA ALA A 199 -3.43 9.31 24.94
C ALA A 199 -2.24 9.23 25.91
N TYR A 200 -1.67 8.03 26.06
CA TYR A 200 -0.47 7.78 26.85
C TYR A 200 0.71 7.66 25.90
N LEU A 201 1.57 8.68 25.91
CA LEU A 201 2.60 8.94 24.91
C LEU A 201 3.97 9.07 25.62
N PRO A 202 4.85 8.07 25.60
CA PRO A 202 6.22 8.24 26.09
C PRO A 202 6.98 9.26 25.20
N GLY A 203 7.70 10.20 25.80
CA GLY A 203 8.36 11.27 25.04
C GLY A 203 9.06 12.31 25.88
#